data_AF-A0A7X9BHD1-F1
#
_entry.id   AF-A0A7X9BHD1-F1
#
_cell.length_a   1.000
_cell.length_b   1.000
_cell.length_c   1.000
_cell.angle_alpha   90.00
_cell.angle_beta   90.00
_cell.angle_gamma   90.00
#
_symmetry.space_group_name_H-M   'P 1'
#
loop_
_entity.id
_entity.type
_entity.pdbx_description
1 polymer ?
#
loop_
_entity_poly.entity_id
_entity_poly.type
_entity_poly.pdbx_seq_one_letter_code
_entity_poly.pdbx_strand_id
1 'polypeptide(L)'
;LVATPQEAVERYADVLQNGANSEFADQFADDSLRQTIASVAQTVQEGMERNNGTQTQTFTVVPDAIKIMRSSDGGDLVVAQINSEWTRAAGDGRESLPASDEEQALFGDGTATSTMKVTYVNIVALYVPPEDSGEPITAVGAERKPIKVEAI
;
A
#
# COMPACT_ATOMS: atom_id res chain seq x y z
N LEU A 1 -8.04 -9.46 21.73
CA LEU A 1 -7.23 -8.62 20.82
C LEU A 1 -8.12 -7.46 20.39
N VAL A 2 -7.58 -6.28 20.15
CA VAL A 2 -8.38 -5.11 19.70
C VAL A 2 -9.06 -5.32 18.33
N ALA A 3 -8.58 -6.29 17.55
CA ALA A 3 -9.20 -6.82 16.34
C ALA A 3 -8.77 -8.28 16.13
N THR A 4 -9.50 -9.07 15.36
CA THR A 4 -8.95 -10.35 14.87
C THR A 4 -7.80 -10.08 13.88
N PRO A 5 -6.87 -11.04 13.69
CA PRO A 5 -5.79 -10.88 12.72
C PRO A 5 -6.26 -10.57 11.29
N GLN A 6 -7.36 -11.17 10.85
CA GLN A 6 -7.93 -10.90 9.53
C GLN A 6 -8.48 -9.47 9.45
N GLU A 7 -9.28 -9.05 10.44
CA GLU A 7 -9.82 -7.69 10.48
C GLU A 7 -8.70 -6.64 10.56
N ALA A 8 -7.64 -6.89 11.32
CA ALA A 8 -6.50 -5.98 11.41
C ALA A 8 -5.87 -5.71 10.03
N VAL A 9 -5.72 -6.75 9.21
CA VAL A 9 -5.16 -6.64 7.86
C VAL A 9 -6.14 -5.96 6.90
N GLU A 10 -7.43 -6.30 6.96
CA GLU A 10 -8.48 -5.68 6.14
C GLU A 10 -8.63 -4.19 6.44
N ARG A 11 -8.66 -3.81 7.71
CA ARG A 11 -8.69 -2.42 8.15
C ARG A 11 -7.44 -1.68 7.75
N TYR A 12 -6.25 -2.29 7.88
CA TYR A 12 -5.01 -1.66 7.43
C TYR A 12 -5.00 -1.43 5.91
N ALA A 13 -5.51 -2.37 5.12
CA ALA A 13 -5.67 -2.18 3.67
C ALA A 13 -6.62 -1.01 3.33
N ASP A 14 -7.70 -0.83 4.11
CA ASP A 14 -8.57 0.34 3.99
C ASP A 14 -7.84 1.64 4.35
N VAL A 15 -7.01 1.64 5.40
CA VAL A 15 -6.18 2.80 5.74
C VAL A 15 -5.16 3.10 4.63
N LEU A 16 -4.58 2.10 3.98
CA LEU A 16 -3.73 2.31 2.81
C LEU A 16 -4.51 2.92 1.63
N GLN A 17 -5.76 2.50 1.45
CA GLN A 17 -6.65 2.98 0.38
C GLN A 17 -7.12 4.42 0.58
N ASN A 18 -7.48 4.79 1.82
CA ASN A 18 -8.19 6.02 2.13
C ASN A 18 -7.38 7.01 2.96
N GLY A 19 -6.21 6.61 3.46
CA GLY A 19 -5.37 7.43 4.33
C GLY A 19 -6.11 7.88 5.58
N ALA A 20 -5.98 9.17 5.92
CA ALA A 20 -6.65 9.79 7.06
C ALA A 20 -8.20 9.83 6.93
N ASN A 21 -8.75 9.56 5.75
CA ASN A 21 -10.21 9.50 5.55
C ASN A 21 -10.78 8.10 5.85
N SER A 22 -9.95 7.10 6.16
CA SER A 22 -10.42 5.79 6.59
C SER A 22 -11.13 5.88 7.94
N GLU A 23 -12.25 5.19 8.09
CA GLU A 23 -12.93 5.04 9.40
C GLU A 23 -12.06 4.28 10.43
N PHE A 24 -11.04 3.57 9.95
CA PHE A 24 -10.11 2.81 10.79
C PHE A 24 -8.80 3.55 11.08
N ALA A 25 -8.61 4.77 10.56
CA ALA A 25 -7.33 5.49 10.67
C ALA A 25 -6.82 5.62 12.12
N ASP A 26 -7.73 5.92 13.06
CA ASP A 26 -7.42 6.10 14.48
C ASP A 26 -7.09 4.79 15.22
N GLN A 27 -7.29 3.63 14.58
CA GLN A 27 -6.94 2.33 15.16
C GLN A 27 -5.45 1.98 15.00
N PHE A 28 -4.71 2.74 14.18
CA PHE A 28 -3.33 2.44 13.83
C PHE A 28 -2.35 3.54 14.24
N ALA A 29 -1.32 3.18 14.99
CA ALA A 29 -0.17 4.05 15.22
C ALA A 29 0.53 4.39 13.90
N ASP A 30 1.01 5.63 13.78
CA ASP A 30 1.70 6.12 12.57
C ASP A 30 2.85 5.19 12.14
N ASP A 31 3.04 5.03 10.83
CA ASP A 31 4.03 4.10 10.28
C ASP A 31 4.65 4.53 8.94
N SER A 32 5.84 4.01 8.69
CA SER A 32 6.67 4.37 7.55
C SER A 32 6.08 3.98 6.18
N LEU A 33 5.30 2.90 6.08
CA LEU A 33 4.72 2.47 4.81
C LEU A 33 3.63 3.44 4.38
N ARG A 34 2.71 3.79 5.30
CA ARG A 34 1.65 4.76 5.05
C ARG A 34 2.23 6.14 4.72
N GLN A 35 3.25 6.59 5.46
CA GLN A 35 3.95 7.84 5.16
C GLN A 35 4.58 7.82 3.75
N THR A 36 5.24 6.72 3.38
CA THR A 36 5.86 6.57 2.06
C THR A 36 4.83 6.60 0.93
N ILE A 37 3.73 5.84 1.08
CA ILE A 37 2.64 5.83 0.09
C ILE A 37 2.00 7.20 -0.05
N ALA A 38 1.70 7.87 1.07
CA ALA A 38 1.12 9.22 1.05
C ALA A 38 2.06 10.24 0.39
N SER A 39 3.36 10.21 0.71
CA SER A 39 4.36 11.11 0.13
C SER A 39 4.54 10.89 -1.38
N VAL A 40 4.61 9.63 -1.82
CA VAL A 40 4.69 9.28 -3.25
C VAL A 40 3.41 9.69 -3.99
N ALA A 41 2.24 9.37 -3.42
CA ALA A 41 0.95 9.73 -4.01
C ALA A 41 0.81 11.26 -4.13
N GLN A 42 1.20 12.02 -3.12
CA GLN A 42 1.21 13.49 -3.17
C GLN A 42 2.15 14.02 -4.27
N THR A 43 3.38 13.52 -4.32
CA THR A 43 4.38 13.95 -5.32
C THR A 43 3.87 13.69 -6.75
N VAL A 44 3.28 12.51 -6.97
CA VAL A 44 2.69 12.19 -8.28
C VAL A 44 1.44 12.99 -8.54
N GLN A 45 0.61 13.28 -7.53
CA GLN A 45 -0.61 14.07 -7.69
C GLN A 45 -0.28 15.48 -8.18
N GLU A 46 0.69 16.15 -7.54
CA GLU A 46 1.17 17.46 -7.97
C GLU A 46 1.73 17.42 -9.39
N GLY A 47 2.44 16.34 -9.75
CA GLY A 47 2.91 16.09 -11.10
C GLY A 47 1.78 15.91 -12.11
N MET A 48 0.73 15.17 -11.75
CA MET A 48 -0.43 14.90 -12.61
C MET A 48 -1.27 16.15 -12.83
N GLU A 49 -1.52 16.95 -11.79
CA GLU A 49 -2.33 18.18 -11.88
C GLU A 49 -1.69 19.23 -12.78
N ARG A 50 -0.36 19.39 -12.73
CA ARG A 50 0.37 20.27 -13.67
C ARG A 50 0.23 19.82 -15.13
N ASN A 51 -0.17 18.58 -15.33
CA ASN A 51 -0.05 17.86 -16.56
C ASN A 51 -1.37 17.27 -17.08
N ASN A 52 -2.51 17.71 -16.53
CA ASN A 52 -3.85 17.21 -16.84
C ASN A 52 -3.95 15.66 -16.79
N GLY A 53 -3.13 15.03 -15.95
CA GLY A 53 -3.08 13.60 -15.75
C GLY A 53 -3.98 13.15 -14.60
N THR A 54 -4.07 11.83 -14.41
CA THR A 54 -4.77 11.23 -13.27
C THR A 54 -3.97 10.07 -12.70
N GLN A 55 -4.24 9.74 -11.45
CA GLN A 55 -3.75 8.52 -10.85
C GLN A 55 -4.81 7.89 -9.95
N THR A 56 -4.76 6.57 -9.86
CA THR A 56 -5.60 5.79 -8.95
C THR A 56 -4.79 4.63 -8.41
N GLN A 57 -4.89 4.38 -7.11
CA GLN A 57 -4.26 3.23 -6.48
C GLN A 57 -5.29 2.41 -5.72
N THR A 58 -5.27 1.09 -5.89
CA THR A 58 -6.12 0.16 -5.15
C THR A 58 -5.28 -0.74 -4.26
N PHE A 59 -5.82 -1.14 -3.11
CA PHE A 59 -5.21 -2.11 -2.20
C PHE A 59 -6.13 -3.31 -1.98
N THR A 60 -5.59 -4.51 -2.00
CA THR A 60 -6.37 -5.75 -1.88
C THR A 60 -5.61 -6.76 -1.03
N VAL A 61 -6.22 -7.16 0.08
CA VAL A 61 -5.68 -8.22 0.95
C VAL A 61 -5.64 -9.54 0.19
N VAL A 62 -4.60 -10.35 0.45
CA VAL A 62 -4.53 -11.74 0.00
C VAL A 62 -4.85 -12.65 1.20
N PRO A 63 -6.10 -13.13 1.37
CA PRO A 63 -6.54 -13.77 2.62
C PRO A 63 -5.72 -15.01 3.01
N ASP A 64 -5.29 -15.79 2.01
CA ASP A 64 -4.50 -17.01 2.23
C ASP A 64 -3.02 -16.74 2.58
N ALA A 65 -2.59 -15.49 2.51
CA ALA A 65 -1.21 -15.04 2.77
C ALA A 65 -1.07 -14.30 4.10
N ILE A 66 -1.82 -14.73 5.12
CA ILE A 66 -1.73 -14.23 6.49
C ILE A 66 -1.06 -15.30 7.38
N LYS A 67 -0.04 -14.91 8.14
CA LYS A 67 0.66 -15.72 9.15
C LYS A 67 0.62 -15.02 10.50
N ILE A 68 0.34 -15.80 11.56
CA ILE A 68 0.09 -15.27 12.90
C ILE A 68 1.06 -15.91 13.88
N MET A 69 1.67 -15.11 14.74
CA MET A 69 2.51 -15.54 15.85
C MET A 69 2.00 -14.89 17.14
N ARG A 70 1.57 -15.71 18.10
CA ARG A 70 1.16 -15.24 19.43
C ARG A 70 2.38 -14.71 20.19
N SER A 71 2.31 -13.47 20.66
CA SER A 71 3.33 -12.89 21.53
C SER A 71 3.11 -13.28 22.99
N SER A 72 4.17 -13.17 23.79
CA SER A 72 4.15 -13.56 25.22
C SER A 72 3.29 -12.66 26.10
N ASP A 73 3.01 -11.44 25.67
CA ASP A 73 2.13 -10.46 26.31
C ASP A 73 0.65 -10.62 25.91
N GLY A 74 0.33 -11.64 25.10
CA GLY A 74 -1.03 -11.98 24.72
C GLY A 74 -1.54 -11.32 23.43
N GLY A 75 -0.74 -10.47 22.79
CA GLY A 75 -0.98 -9.94 21.45
C GLY A 75 -0.69 -10.94 20.33
N ASP A 76 -0.87 -10.51 19.08
CA ASP A 76 -0.52 -11.28 17.88
C ASP A 76 0.37 -10.44 16.95
N LEU A 77 1.49 -11.01 16.51
CA LEU A 77 2.23 -10.52 15.35
C LEU A 77 1.64 -11.15 14.09
N VAL A 78 1.06 -10.32 13.24
CA VAL A 78 0.34 -10.69 12.02
C VAL A 78 1.15 -10.24 10.82
N VAL A 79 1.70 -11.18 10.06
CA VAL A 79 2.41 -10.91 8.81
C VAL A 79 1.46 -11.22 7.65
N ALA A 80 1.21 -10.24 6.79
CA ALA A 80 0.23 -10.35 5.72
C ALA A 80 0.72 -9.75 4.40
N GLN A 81 0.23 -10.31 3.31
CA GLN A 81 0.37 -9.75 1.97
C GLN A 81 -0.85 -8.91 1.58
N ILE A 82 -0.59 -7.70 1.06
CA ILE A 82 -1.56 -6.80 0.45
C ILE A 82 -1.04 -6.45 -0.94
N ASN A 83 -1.77 -6.80 -1.98
CA ASN A 83 -1.44 -6.36 -3.34
C ASN A 83 -1.91 -4.93 -3.53
N SER A 84 -1.18 -4.15 -4.33
CA SER A 84 -1.68 -2.85 -4.78
C SER A 84 -1.47 -2.64 -6.27
N GLU A 85 -2.47 -2.09 -6.94
CA GLU A 85 -2.38 -1.71 -8.34
C GLU A 85 -2.42 -0.20 -8.46
N TRP A 86 -1.40 0.39 -9.09
CA TRP A 86 -1.30 1.83 -9.28
C TRP A 86 -1.36 2.15 -10.76
N THR A 87 -2.43 2.83 -11.17
CA THR A 87 -2.63 3.28 -12.54
C THR A 87 -2.35 4.78 -12.61
N ARG A 88 -1.51 5.17 -13.56
CA ARG A 88 -1.06 6.54 -13.80
C ARG A 88 -1.29 6.89 -15.27
N ALA A 89 -2.20 7.81 -15.53
CA ALA A 89 -2.49 8.30 -16.87
C ALA A 89 -1.92 9.71 -17.05
N ALA A 90 -0.98 9.86 -17.96
CA ALA A 90 -0.42 11.15 -18.35
C ALA A 90 -1.42 11.91 -19.23
N GLY A 91 -1.57 13.21 -18.98
CA GLY A 91 -2.41 14.08 -19.80
C GLY A 91 -1.68 14.64 -21.02
N ASP A 92 -2.45 15.32 -21.87
CA ASP A 92 -1.96 16.08 -23.03
C ASP A 92 -1.13 15.26 -24.05
N GLY A 93 -1.51 14.00 -24.27
CA GLY A 93 -0.89 13.13 -25.27
C GLY A 93 0.53 12.68 -24.93
N ARG A 94 0.94 12.81 -23.66
CA ARG A 94 2.25 12.35 -23.17
C ARG A 94 2.24 10.87 -22.83
N GLU A 95 3.46 10.33 -22.75
CA GLU A 95 3.71 8.99 -22.26
C GLU A 95 3.83 8.98 -20.72
N SER A 96 3.36 7.88 -20.12
CA SER A 96 3.55 7.56 -18.71
C SER A 96 4.79 6.69 -18.57
N LEU A 97 5.76 7.13 -17.78
CA LEU A 97 7.07 6.46 -17.61
C LEU A 97 7.22 5.83 -16.21
N PRO A 98 8.09 4.81 -16.06
CA PRO A 98 8.37 4.18 -14.77
C PRO A 98 8.76 5.22 -13.72
N ALA A 99 8.26 5.07 -12.48
CA ALA A 99 8.50 6.04 -11.41
C ALA A 99 9.73 5.71 -10.54
N SER A 100 10.38 4.57 -10.79
CA SER A 100 11.53 4.07 -10.01
C SER A 100 12.43 3.16 -10.84
N ASP A 101 13.66 2.96 -10.38
CA ASP A 101 14.61 2.02 -11.01
C ASP A 101 14.07 0.58 -11.04
N GLU A 102 13.33 0.18 -10.00
CA GLU A 102 12.70 -1.15 -9.93
C GLU A 102 11.58 -1.30 -10.97
N GLU A 103 10.75 -0.28 -11.15
CA GLU A 103 9.75 -0.27 -12.22
C GLU A 103 10.42 -0.25 -13.61
N GLN A 104 11.48 0.54 -13.79
CA GLN A 104 12.21 0.60 -15.05
C GLN A 104 12.82 -0.76 -15.40
N ALA A 105 13.38 -1.46 -14.42
CA ALA A 105 13.91 -2.81 -14.59
C ALA A 105 12.83 -3.82 -14.99
N LEU A 106 11.63 -3.72 -14.42
CA LEU A 106 10.49 -4.58 -14.74
C LEU A 106 9.83 -4.24 -16.08
N PHE A 107 9.83 -2.96 -16.47
CA PHE A 107 9.30 -2.50 -17.75
C PHE A 107 10.20 -2.90 -18.92
N GLY A 108 11.52 -2.94 -18.69
CA GLY A 108 12.51 -3.36 -19.68
C GLY A 108 12.44 -2.52 -20.96
N ASP A 109 12.37 -3.19 -22.11
CA ASP A 109 12.24 -2.58 -23.44
C ASP A 109 10.79 -2.28 -23.84
N GLY A 110 9.88 -2.17 -22.86
CA GLY A 110 8.48 -1.83 -23.08
C GLY A 110 8.31 -0.49 -23.80
N THR A 111 7.27 -0.40 -24.63
CA THR A 111 6.89 0.87 -25.28
C THR A 111 5.86 1.57 -24.41
N ALA A 112 6.16 2.79 -23.96
CA ALA A 112 5.25 3.57 -23.13
C ALA A 112 4.00 4.00 -23.92
N THR A 113 2.86 4.01 -23.25
CA THR A 113 1.62 4.62 -23.72
C THR A 113 1.29 5.80 -22.80
N SER A 114 0.13 6.43 -22.97
CA SER A 114 -0.33 7.47 -22.04
C SER A 114 -0.69 6.92 -20.66
N THR A 115 -0.88 5.60 -20.50
CA THR A 115 -1.33 5.01 -19.24
C THR A 115 -0.39 3.90 -18.82
N MET A 116 0.03 3.91 -17.57
CA MET A 116 0.82 2.85 -16.99
C MET A 116 0.12 2.27 -15.78
N LYS A 117 0.13 0.96 -15.67
CA LYS A 117 -0.29 0.21 -14.50
C LYS A 117 0.91 -0.52 -13.90
N VAL A 118 1.09 -0.36 -12.60
CA VAL A 118 2.12 -1.06 -11.82
C VAL A 118 1.46 -1.89 -10.74
N THR A 119 1.79 -3.18 -10.67
CA THR A 119 1.36 -4.06 -9.59
C THR A 119 2.48 -4.20 -8.58
N TYR A 120 2.17 -3.96 -7.31
CA TYR A 120 3.06 -4.17 -6.19
C TYR A 120 2.54 -5.27 -5.27
N VAL A 121 3.49 -5.95 -4.64
CA VAL A 121 3.26 -6.74 -3.43
C VAL A 121 3.72 -5.92 -2.24
N ASN A 122 2.84 -5.74 -1.26
CA ASN A 122 3.16 -5.13 0.02
C ASN A 122 3.11 -6.22 1.08
N ILE A 123 4.21 -6.47 1.77
CA ILE A 123 4.24 -7.34 2.95
C ILE A 123 4.23 -6.42 4.18
N VAL A 124 3.29 -6.63 5.09
CA VAL A 124 3.19 -5.87 6.34
C VAL A 124 3.22 -6.81 7.53
N ALA A 125 3.96 -6.42 8.56
CA ALA A 125 3.94 -7.03 9.88
C ALA A 125 3.23 -6.08 10.85
N LEU A 126 2.02 -6.47 11.28
CA LEU A 126 1.20 -5.74 12.24
C LEU A 126 1.31 -6.39 13.61
N TYR A 127 1.61 -5.62 14.64
CA TYR A 127 1.36 -6.04 16.01
C TYR A 127 -0.06 -5.65 16.41
N VAL A 128 -0.87 -6.65 16.74
CA VAL A 128 -2.26 -6.50 17.19
C VAL A 128 -2.28 -6.76 18.71
N PRO A 129 -2.50 -5.74 19.54
CA PRO A 129 -2.39 -5.89 20.99
C PRO A 129 -3.63 -6.59 21.61
N PRO A 130 -3.52 -7.05 22.87
CA PRO A 130 -4.66 -7.48 23.67
C PRO A 130 -5.76 -6.43 23.73
N GLU A 131 -7.02 -6.84 23.90
CA GLU A 131 -8.17 -5.93 23.90
C GLU A 131 -8.10 -4.91 25.06
N ASP A 132 -7.64 -5.36 26.23
CA ASP A 132 -7.54 -4.54 27.44
C ASP A 132 -6.27 -3.67 27.52
N SER A 133 -5.44 -3.65 26.46
CA SER A 133 -4.17 -2.89 26.45
C SER A 133 -4.38 -1.37 26.34
N GLY A 134 -5.44 -0.94 25.67
CA GLY A 134 -5.62 0.46 25.26
C GLY A 134 -4.65 0.93 24.17
N GLU A 135 -3.85 0.02 23.60
CA GLU A 135 -2.85 0.34 22.57
C GLU A 135 -3.46 0.21 21.16
N PRO A 136 -3.06 1.07 20.21
CA PRO A 136 -3.43 0.91 18.80
C PRO A 136 -2.67 -0.24 18.15
N ILE A 137 -3.16 -0.70 16.99
CA ILE A 137 -2.42 -1.63 16.12
C ILE A 137 -1.19 -0.90 15.57
N THR A 138 -0.03 -1.56 15.53
CA THR A 138 1.22 -0.94 15.05
C THR A 138 1.80 -1.74 13.89
N ALA A 139 2.16 -1.08 12.78
CA ALA A 139 2.98 -1.70 11.75
C ALA A 139 4.45 -1.71 12.19
N VAL A 140 4.93 -2.87 12.62
CA VAL A 140 6.31 -3.05 13.13
C VAL A 140 7.32 -3.37 12.03
N GLY A 141 6.85 -3.62 10.81
CA GLY A 141 7.68 -3.79 9.63
C GLY A 141 6.83 -3.80 8.36
N ALA A 142 7.39 -3.32 7.26
CA ALA A 142 6.73 -3.34 5.97
C ALA A 142 7.75 -3.35 4.82
N GLU A 143 7.38 -3.98 3.72
CA GLU A 143 8.11 -3.94 2.46
C GLU A 143 7.12 -3.77 1.30
N ARG A 144 7.49 -2.97 0.31
CA ARG A 144 6.72 -2.77 -0.92
C ARG A 144 7.64 -3.01 -2.11
N LYS A 145 7.24 -3.91 -3.00
CA LYS A 145 8.02 -4.24 -4.22
C LYS A 145 7.12 -4.27 -5.45
N PRO A 146 7.50 -3.59 -6.56
CA PRO A 146 6.81 -3.79 -7.82
C PRO A 146 7.12 -5.21 -8.31
N ILE A 147 6.12 -5.85 -8.90
CA ILE A 147 6.25 -7.20 -9.48
C ILE A 147 5.86 -7.24 -10.95
N LYS A 148 5.20 -6.18 -11.44
CA LYS A 148 4.73 -6.08 -12.82
C LYS A 148 4.56 -4.61 -13.21
N VAL A 149 4.99 -4.26 -14.41
CA VAL A 149 4.80 -2.93 -15.01
C VAL A 149 4.25 -3.11 -16.41
N GLU A 150 3.16 -2.42 -16.71
CA GLU A 150 2.44 -2.53 -17.98
C GLU A 150 2.05 -1.16 -18.51
N ALA A 151 2.35 -0.90 -19.77
CA ALA A 151 1.73 0.20 -20.51
C ALA A 151 0.39 -0.29 -21.07
N ILE A 152 -0.69 0.47 -20.84
CA ILE A 152 -2.07 0.12 -21.22
C ILE A 152 -2.77 1.22 -22.01
#